data_AF-A0A951GX61-F1
#
_entry.id   AF-A0A951GX61-F1
#
_cell.length_a   1.000
_cell.length_b   1.000
_cell.length_c   1.000
_cell.angle_alpha   90.00
_cell.angle_beta   90.00
_cell.angle_gamma   90.00
#
_symmetry.space_group_name_H-M   'P 1'
#
loop_
_entity.id
_entity.type
_entity.pdbx_description
1 polymer ?
#
loop_
_entity_poly.entity_id
_entity_poly.type
_entity_poly.pdbx_seq_one_letter_code
_entity_poly.pdbx_strand_id
1 'polypeptide(L)'
;MEDAEEQRRVGAKESVLRNVNEGIERGHWPGEEDAPVGFRCECGRLGCNALIMLAPVDYERVRSDPRWFLVSPGHERPGTETVRERRTGYLV
;
A
#
# COMPACT_ATOMS: atom_id res chain seq x y z
N MET A 1 24.99 6.20 11.35
CA MET A 1 24.51 4.90 11.86
C MET A 1 23.01 4.93 12.19
N GLU A 2 22.41 6.09 12.48
CA GLU A 2 20.95 6.24 12.65
C GLU A 2 20.11 5.95 11.39
N ASP A 3 20.55 6.41 10.21
CA ASP A 3 19.80 6.21 8.95
C ASP A 3 19.57 4.74 8.59
N ALA A 4 20.51 3.85 8.92
CA ALA A 4 20.38 2.43 8.62
C ALA A 4 19.36 1.72 9.54
N GLU A 5 19.13 2.26 10.74
CA GLU A 5 18.15 1.72 11.68
C GLU A 5 16.74 2.26 11.37
N GLU A 6 16.64 3.53 10.96
CA GLU A 6 15.43 4.13 10.39
C GLU A 6 15.00 3.35 9.13
N GLN A 7 15.92 3.10 8.19
CA GLN A 7 15.66 2.33 6.96
C GLN A 7 15.28 0.86 7.25
N ARG A 8 15.91 0.21 8.24
CA ARG A 8 15.54 -1.17 8.64
C ARG A 8 14.16 -1.23 9.29
N ARG A 9 13.76 -0.22 10.07
CA ARG A 9 12.41 -0.14 10.66
C ARG A 9 11.33 0.18 9.62
N VAL A 10 11.68 0.91 8.56
CA VAL A 10 10.81 1.16 7.40
C VAL A 10 10.59 -0.14 6.61
N GLY A 11 11.65 -0.86 6.22
CA GLY A 11 11.52 -2.11 5.46
C GLY A 11 10.82 -3.25 6.22
N ALA A 12 10.96 -3.32 7.55
CA ALA A 12 10.25 -4.29 8.37
C ALA A 12 8.74 -3.98 8.50
N LYS A 13 8.33 -2.71 8.39
CA LYS A 13 6.91 -2.30 8.46
C LYS A 13 6.19 -2.43 7.12
N GLU A 14 6.87 -2.19 6.02
CA GLU A 14 6.32 -2.37 4.66
C GLU A 14 5.86 -3.82 4.42
N SER A 15 6.62 -4.80 4.94
CA SER A 15 6.24 -6.23 4.88
C SER A 15 5.01 -6.58 5.73
N VAL A 16 4.82 -5.92 6.88
CA VAL A 16 3.66 -6.16 7.76
C VAL A 16 2.36 -5.64 7.13
N LEU A 17 2.39 -4.44 6.54
CA LEU A 17 1.22 -3.88 5.87
C LEU A 17 0.84 -4.69 4.63
N ARG A 18 1.84 -5.16 3.88
CA ARG A 18 1.63 -6.09 2.77
C ARG A 18 0.91 -7.37 3.21
N ASN A 19 1.38 -8.01 4.27
CA ASN A 19 0.75 -9.25 4.77
C ASN A 19 -0.73 -9.03 5.17
N VAL A 20 -1.05 -7.84 5.70
CA VAL A 20 -2.44 -7.47 6.02
C VAL A 20 -3.26 -7.31 4.74
N ASN A 21 -2.74 -6.57 3.76
CA ASN A 21 -3.41 -6.32 2.50
C ASN A 21 -3.64 -7.61 1.68
N GLU A 22 -2.62 -8.48 1.59
CA GLU A 22 -2.77 -9.80 0.96
C GLU A 22 -3.77 -10.70 1.74
N GLY A 23 -3.88 -10.51 3.05
CA GLY A 23 -4.91 -11.17 3.86
C GLY A 23 -6.33 -10.68 3.53
N ILE A 24 -6.49 -9.38 3.31
CA ILE A 24 -7.76 -8.76 2.88
C ILE A 24 -8.14 -9.30 1.50
N GLU A 25 -7.23 -9.22 0.53
CA GLU A 25 -7.40 -9.76 -0.83
C GLU A 25 -7.86 -11.22 -0.83
N ARG A 26 -7.17 -12.11 -0.09
CA ARG A 26 -7.54 -13.53 0.04
C ARG A 26 -8.87 -13.77 0.74
N GLY A 27 -9.34 -12.82 1.55
CA GLY A 27 -10.61 -12.89 2.27
C GLY A 27 -11.83 -12.60 1.39
N HIS A 28 -11.63 -12.11 0.16
CA HIS A 28 -12.73 -11.79 -0.75
C HIS A 28 -13.34 -13.03 -1.39
N TRP A 29 -14.67 -13.00 -1.52
CA TRP A 29 -15.42 -14.11 -2.11
C TRP A 29 -15.35 -14.05 -3.63
N PRO A 30 -15.29 -15.20 -4.33
CA PRO A 30 -15.33 -15.22 -5.80
C PRO A 30 -16.59 -14.50 -6.33
N GLY A 31 -16.41 -13.55 -7.26
CA GLY A 31 -17.48 -12.69 -7.79
C GLY A 31 -17.56 -11.29 -7.18
N GLU A 32 -16.72 -10.95 -6.19
CA GLU A 32 -16.60 -9.61 -5.61
C GLU A 32 -15.30 -8.90 -5.99
N GLU A 33 -14.61 -9.35 -7.04
CA GLU A 33 -13.28 -8.84 -7.44
C GLU A 33 -13.26 -7.36 -7.84
N ASP A 34 -14.42 -6.82 -8.24
CA ASP A 34 -14.63 -5.41 -8.59
C ASP A 34 -15.22 -4.57 -7.44
N ALA A 35 -15.62 -5.21 -6.34
CA ALA A 35 -16.23 -4.51 -5.21
C ALA A 35 -15.15 -3.73 -4.43
N PRO A 36 -15.36 -2.43 -4.14
CA PRO A 36 -14.38 -1.66 -3.37
C PRO A 36 -14.27 -2.17 -1.94
N VAL A 37 -13.03 -2.46 -1.51
CA VAL A 37 -12.72 -2.98 -0.19
C VAL A 37 -11.59 -2.16 0.42
N GLY A 38 -11.51 -2.15 1.75
CA GLY A 38 -10.58 -1.28 2.47
C GLY A 38 -9.20 -1.90 2.61
N PHE A 39 -8.24 -1.43 1.82
CA PHE A 39 -6.83 -1.78 1.97
C PHE A 39 -6.08 -0.75 2.81
N ARG A 40 -4.98 -1.16 3.43
CA ARG A 40 -4.13 -0.30 4.25
C ARG A 40 -3.17 0.48 3.37
N CYS A 41 -3.04 1.78 3.66
CA CYS A 41 -2.00 2.61 3.08
C CYS A 41 -0.61 2.07 3.47
N GLU A 42 0.24 1.84 2.47
CA GLU A 42 1.57 1.25 2.61
C GLU A 42 2.68 2.29 2.77
N CYS A 43 2.33 3.55 3.03
CA CYS A 43 3.32 4.59 3.28
C CYS A 43 4.19 4.22 4.50
N GLY A 44 5.50 4.45 4.42
CA GLY A 44 6.44 4.20 5.52
C GLY A 44 6.25 5.07 6.78
N ARG A 45 5.13 5.80 6.91
CA ARG A 45 4.83 6.66 8.06
C ARG A 45 4.49 5.84 9.29
N LEU A 46 5.16 6.14 10.41
CA LEU A 46 4.86 5.52 11.69
C LEU A 46 3.42 5.85 12.12
N GLY A 47 2.62 4.82 12.42
CA GLY A 47 1.25 4.99 12.91
C GLY A 47 0.22 5.32 11.82
N CYS A 48 0.57 5.19 10.53
CA CYS A 48 -0.42 5.37 9.48
C CYS A 48 -1.55 4.35 9.62
N ASN A 49 -2.79 4.86 9.65
CA ASN A 49 -4.00 4.05 9.71
C ASN A 49 -5.00 4.33 8.58
N ALA A 50 -4.55 5.00 7.52
CA ALA A 50 -5.41 5.32 6.39
C ALA A 50 -5.86 4.04 5.67
N LEU A 51 -7.15 4.01 5.32
CA LEU A 51 -7.74 3.00 4.47
C LEU A 51 -7.97 3.59 3.08
N ILE A 52 -7.65 2.79 2.07
CA ILE A 52 -7.85 3.11 0.67
C ILE A 52 -8.89 2.13 0.15
N MET A 53 -9.98 2.66 -0.38
CA MET A 53 -11.04 1.87 -0.98
C MET A 53 -10.69 1.63 -2.45
N LEU A 54 -10.44 0.37 -2.81
CA LEU A 54 -10.21 -0.06 -4.19
C LEU A 54 -10.67 -1.51 -4.36
N ALA A 55 -10.89 -1.90 -5.60
CA ALA A 55 -11.21 -3.27 -5.93
C ALA A 55 -9.98 -4.18 -5.70
N PRO A 56 -10.16 -5.44 -5.25
CA PRO A 56 -9.07 -6.41 -5.15
C PRO A 56 -8.23 -6.51 -6.44
N VAL A 57 -8.88 -6.51 -7.62
CA VAL A 57 -8.18 -6.56 -8.92
C VAL A 57 -7.25 -5.35 -9.16
N ASP A 58 -7.61 -4.18 -8.65
CA ASP A 58 -6.75 -2.99 -8.73
C ASP A 58 -5.53 -3.14 -7.80
N TYR A 59 -5.73 -3.72 -6.62
CA TYR A 59 -4.64 -4.00 -5.68
C TYR A 59 -3.69 -5.07 -6.24
N GLU A 60 -4.20 -6.15 -6.84
CA GLU A 60 -3.39 -7.14 -7.56
C GLU A 60 -2.53 -6.51 -8.65
N ARG A 61 -3.10 -5.58 -9.43
CA ARG A 61 -2.35 -4.83 -10.46
C ARG A 61 -1.21 -4.04 -9.82
N VAL A 62 -1.45 -3.34 -8.72
CA VAL A 62 -0.38 -2.63 -8.00
C VAL A 62 0.68 -3.62 -7.53
N ARG A 63 0.27 -4.78 -7.02
CA ARG A 63 1.18 -5.80 -6.51
C ARG A 63 1.93 -6.61 -7.56
N SER A 64 1.60 -6.46 -8.84
CA SER A 64 2.32 -7.07 -9.96
C SER A 64 3.80 -6.69 -10.02
N ASP A 65 4.19 -5.50 -9.50
CA ASP A 65 5.58 -5.16 -9.19
C ASP A 65 5.76 -5.11 -7.65
N PRO A 66 6.68 -5.92 -7.07
CA PRO A 66 6.93 -5.92 -5.63
C PRO A 66 7.45 -4.58 -5.08
N ARG A 67 7.90 -3.65 -5.93
CA ARG A 67 8.40 -2.32 -5.55
C ARG A 67 7.33 -1.23 -5.59
N TRP A 68 6.11 -1.55 -6.01
CA TRP A 68 5.01 -0.60 -6.03
C TRP A 68 4.22 -0.69 -4.73
N PHE A 69 3.75 0.48 -4.28
CA PHE A 69 3.11 0.65 -2.99
C PHE A 69 1.80 1.39 -3.16
N LEU A 70 0.78 0.95 -2.43
CA LEU A 70 -0.51 1.62 -2.42
C LEU A 70 -0.51 2.74 -1.36
N VAL A 71 -0.50 4.01 -1.78
CA VAL A 71 -0.32 5.15 -0.89
C VAL A 71 -1.50 6.12 -0.96
N SER A 72 -1.96 6.60 0.20
CA SER A 72 -3.02 7.62 0.27
C SER A 72 -2.52 8.95 -0.31
N PRO A 73 -3.34 9.75 -1.00
CA PRO A 73 -2.91 11.06 -1.50
C PRO A 73 -2.42 11.95 -0.35
N GLY A 74 -1.29 12.63 -0.54
CA GLY A 74 -0.62 13.42 0.50
C GLY A 74 0.22 12.57 1.47
N HIS A 75 0.26 11.24 1.28
CA HIS A 75 1.08 10.34 2.07
C HIS A 75 2.45 10.01 1.45
N GLU A 76 2.65 10.37 0.18
CA GLU A 76 3.93 10.23 -0.50
C GLU A 76 5.06 11.00 0.21
N ARG A 77 6.30 10.59 -0.02
CA ARG A 77 7.51 11.29 0.43
C ARG A 77 8.26 11.85 -0.79
N PRO A 78 7.97 13.10 -1.19
CA PRO A 78 8.64 13.73 -2.32
C PRO A 78 10.17 13.75 -2.09
N GLY A 79 10.93 13.27 -3.07
CA GLY A 79 12.40 13.20 -2.99
C GLY A 79 12.96 11.83 -2.58
N THR A 80 12.14 10.94 -2.02
CA THR A 80 12.52 9.53 -1.78
C THR A 80 11.73 8.57 -2.67
N GLU A 81 10.45 8.89 -2.93
CA GLU A 81 9.53 8.05 -3.69
C GLU A 81 9.18 8.71 -5.04
N THR A 82 8.84 7.91 -6.05
CA THR A 82 8.36 8.38 -7.35
C THR A 82 6.94 7.89 -7.58
N VAL A 83 6.00 8.81 -7.73
CA VAL A 83 4.61 8.49 -8.07
C VAL A 83 4.55 8.04 -9.53
N ARG A 84 4.15 6.79 -9.74
CA ARG A 84 3.93 6.15 -11.05
C ARG A 84 2.54 6.43 -11.57
N GLU A 85 1.53 6.35 -10.71
CA GLU A 85 0.14 6.52 -11.08
C GLU A 85 -0.60 7.36 -10.05
N ARG A 86 -1.51 8.22 -10.54
CA ARG A 86 -2.43 8.98 -9.70
C ARG A 86 -3.84 8.55 -10.04
N ARG A 87 -4.55 8.01 -9.05
CA ARG A 87 -5.97 7.68 -9.17
C ARG A 87 -6.77 8.47 -8.15
N THR A 88 -8.07 8.52 -8.38
CA THR A 88 -8.99 9.09 -7.39
C THR A 88 -8.92 8.24 -6.12
N GLY A 89 -8.36 8.81 -5.05
CA GLY A 89 -8.29 8.17 -3.73
C GLY A 89 -6.97 7.45 -3.40
N TYR A 90 -6.02 7.29 -4.34
CA TYR A 90 -4.71 6.72 -4.06
C TYR A 90 -3.63 7.02 -5.11
N LEU A 91 -2.39 6.75 -4.72
CA LEU A 91 -1.17 6.86 -5.48
C LEU A 91 -0.48 5.49 -5.53
N VAL A 92 0.23 5.24 -6.62
CA VAL A 92 1.13 4.09 -6.81
C VAL A 92 2.51 4.61 -7.17
#